data_AF-A0A0B7C690-F1
#
_entry.id   AF-A0A0B7C690-F1
#
_cell.length_a   1.000
_cell.length_b   1.000
_cell.length_c   1.000
_cell.angle_alpha   90.00
_cell.angle_beta   90.00
_cell.angle_gamma   90.00
#
_symmetry.space_group_name_H-M   'P 1'
#
loop_
_entity.id
_entity.type
_entity.pdbx_description
1 polymer ?
#
loop_
_entity_poly.entity_id
_entity_poly.type
_entity_poly.pdbx_seq_one_letter_code
_entity_poly.pdbx_strand_id
1 'polypeptide(L)'
;KKQDNLRRRRKRDILRVQLAHIFELMAENKAFAQSEAGIIDTETGSLTSMFVDYIDGARQYLEGENDRDLPILQEIRLHFSGFIQHL
;
A
#
# COMPACT_ATOMS: atom_id res chain seq x y z
N LYS A 1 12.24 -16.28 20.99
CA LYS A 1 12.35 -16.68 19.57
C LYS A 1 11.01 -16.69 18.83
N LYS A 2 10.08 -17.66 19.04
CA LYS A 2 8.77 -17.66 18.34
C LYS A 2 7.89 -16.44 18.69
N GLN A 3 7.83 -16.07 19.97
CA GLN A 3 7.02 -14.94 20.44
C GLN A 3 7.54 -13.58 19.92
N ASP A 4 8.86 -13.40 19.82
CA ASP A 4 9.47 -12.21 19.22
C ASP A 4 9.17 -12.09 17.73
N ASN A 5 9.21 -13.20 17.01
CA ASN A 5 8.89 -13.23 15.58
C ASN A 5 7.42 -12.82 15.32
N LEU A 6 6.49 -13.27 16.17
CA LEU A 6 5.09 -12.85 16.11
C LEU A 6 4.93 -11.36 16.44
N ARG A 7 5.61 -10.86 17.47
CA ARG A 7 5.56 -9.42 17.83
C ARG A 7 6.11 -8.55 16.71
N ARG A 8 7.21 -8.96 16.07
CA ARG A 8 7.79 -8.28 14.91
C ARG A 8 6.86 -8.32 13.70
N ARG A 9 6.19 -9.45 13.44
CA ARG A 9 5.20 -9.58 12.36
C ARG A 9 4.04 -8.61 12.57
N ARG A 10 3.39 -8.63 13.74
CA ARG A 10 2.29 -7.71 14.07
C ARG A 10 2.67 -6.25 13.91
N LYS A 11 3.87 -5.85 14.34
CA LYS A 11 4.35 -4.47 14.15
C LYS A 11 4.44 -4.09 12.66
N ARG A 12 4.91 -5.00 11.81
CA ARG A 12 4.96 -4.76 10.36
C ARG A 12 3.57 -4.68 9.75
N ASP A 13 2.62 -5.50 10.20
CA ASP A 13 1.26 -5.50 9.65
C ASP A 13 0.53 -4.20 9.97
N ILE A 14 0.70 -3.66 11.18
CA ILE A 14 0.21 -2.32 11.53
C ILE A 14 0.82 -1.26 10.62
N LEU A 15 2.13 -1.31 10.38
CA LEU A 15 2.80 -0.35 9.48
C LEU A 15 2.28 -0.46 8.04
N ARG A 16 1.96 -1.67 7.57
CA ARG A 16 1.38 -1.89 6.24
C ARG A 16 -0.01 -1.29 6.11
N VAL A 17 -0.87 -1.46 7.13
CA VAL A 17 -2.18 -0.82 7.18
C VAL A 17 -2.04 0.69 7.08
N GLN A 18 -1.21 1.29 7.94
CA GLN A 18 -1.05 2.74 7.98
C GLN A 18 -0.49 3.28 6.67
N LEU A 19 0.48 2.60 6.07
CA LEU A 19 1.05 3.01 4.79
C LEU A 19 0.02 2.93 3.65
N ALA A 20 -0.73 1.84 3.56
CA ALA A 20 -1.78 1.68 2.57
C ALA A 20 -2.86 2.76 2.72
N HIS A 21 -3.26 3.06 3.97
CA HIS A 21 -4.25 4.10 4.26
C HIS A 21 -3.74 5.50 3.90
N ILE A 22 -2.47 5.83 4.17
CA ILE A 22 -1.88 7.11 3.76
C ILE A 22 -1.91 7.25 2.24
N PHE A 23 -1.55 6.20 1.50
CA PHE A 23 -1.57 6.25 0.03
C PHE A 23 -2.98 6.33 -0.53
N GLU A 24 -3.95 5.64 0.07
CA GLU A 24 -5.36 5.82 -0.26
C GLU A 24 -5.79 7.27 -0.10
N LEU A 25 -5.52 7.89 1.06
CA LEU A 25 -5.86 9.28 1.31
C LEU A 25 -5.17 10.22 0.31
N MET A 26 -3.90 9.99 0.00
CA MET A 26 -3.19 10.78 -1.01
C MET A 26 -3.83 10.67 -2.39
N ALA A 27 -4.26 9.46 -2.79
CA ALA A 27 -4.92 9.22 -4.06
C ALA A 27 -6.33 9.81 -4.11
N GLU A 28 -7.10 9.67 -3.04
CA GLU A 28 -8.42 10.28 -2.88
C GLU A 28 -8.35 11.81 -2.99
N ASN A 29 -7.32 12.42 -2.40
CA ASN A 29 -7.06 13.87 -2.47
C ASN A 29 -6.36 14.30 -3.77
N LYS A 30 -6.22 13.41 -4.76
CA LYS A 30 -5.61 13.68 -6.07
C LYS A 30 -4.18 14.20 -6.01
N ALA A 31 -3.45 13.89 -4.94
CA ALA A 31 -2.06 14.32 -4.77
C ALA A 31 -1.14 13.76 -5.87
N PHE A 32 -1.43 12.57 -6.38
CA PHE A 32 -0.66 11.92 -7.44
C PHE A 32 -0.78 12.63 -8.80
N ALA A 33 -1.94 13.23 -9.07
CA ALA A 33 -2.19 13.96 -10.31
C ALA A 33 -1.62 15.40 -10.29
N GLN A 34 -1.18 15.89 -9.13
CA GLN A 34 -0.61 17.23 -9.01
C GLN A 34 0.82 17.24 -9.56
N SER A 35 1.06 17.98 -10.64
CA SER A 35 2.37 18.06 -11.30
C SER A 35 3.49 18.52 -10.37
N GLU A 36 3.20 19.37 -9.37
CA GLU A 36 4.18 19.85 -8.39
C GLU A 36 4.71 18.74 -7.47
N ALA A 37 3.95 17.65 -7.31
CA ALA A 37 4.35 16.52 -6.47
C ALA A 37 5.43 15.65 -7.15
N GLY A 38 5.62 15.76 -8.47
CA GLY A 38 6.61 14.98 -9.23
C GLY A 38 6.38 13.48 -9.20
N ILE A 39 5.16 13.03 -8.89
CA ILE A 39 4.81 11.61 -8.75
C ILE A 39 4.44 10.97 -10.09
N ILE A 40 3.84 11.75 -10.98
CA ILE A 40 3.62 11.38 -12.38
C ILE A 40 4.62 12.15 -13.22
N ASP A 41 5.39 11.41 -14.01
CA ASP A 41 6.29 11.95 -15.01
C ASP A 41 5.45 12.67 -16.07
N THR A 42 5.71 13.97 -16.26
CA THR A 42 4.90 14.84 -17.12
C THR A 42 5.09 14.57 -18.61
N GLU A 43 6.19 13.94 -19.00
CA GLU A 43 6.50 13.65 -20.41
C GLU A 43 5.87 12.32 -20.85
N THR A 44 5.93 11.32 -19.99
CA THR A 44 5.50 9.94 -20.26
C THR A 44 4.14 9.61 -19.65
N GLY A 45 3.65 10.41 -18.71
CA GLY A 45 2.46 10.11 -17.90
C GLY A 45 2.66 8.93 -16.95
N SER A 46 3.91 8.48 -16.75
CA SER A 46 4.21 7.29 -15.96
C SER A 46 4.31 7.62 -14.47
N LEU A 47 3.85 6.71 -13.64
CA LEU A 47 4.06 6.78 -12.20
C LEU A 47 5.53 6.53 -11.87
N THR A 48 6.07 7.21 -10.85
CA THR A 48 7.45 6.93 -10.39
C THR A 48 7.63 5.47 -9.98
N SER A 49 8.83 4.93 -10.23
CA SER A 49 9.16 3.52 -9.95
C SER A 49 8.87 3.11 -8.51
N MET A 50 9.04 4.03 -7.55
CA MET A 50 8.74 3.81 -6.13
C MET A 50 7.30 3.30 -5.91
N PHE A 51 6.31 3.92 -6.55
CA PHE A 51 4.92 3.51 -6.39
C PHE A 51 4.59 2.29 -7.24
N VAL A 52 5.21 2.11 -8.40
CA VAL A 52 5.09 0.89 -9.20
C VAL A 52 5.57 -0.33 -8.39
N ASP A 53 6.75 -0.22 -7.77
CA ASP A 53 7.35 -1.25 -6.93
C ASP A 53 6.49 -1.53 -5.69
N TYR A 54 5.93 -0.48 -5.08
CA TYR A 54 5.00 -0.63 -3.96
C TYR A 54 3.74 -1.39 -4.38
N ILE A 55 3.12 -1.03 -5.51
CA ILE A 55 1.88 -1.65 -6.00
C ILE A 55 2.11 -3.13 -6.29
N ASP A 56 3.19 -3.48 -6.99
CA ASP A 56 3.50 -4.89 -7.27
C ASP A 56 3.82 -5.67 -5.99
N GLY A 57 4.62 -5.09 -5.09
CA GLY A 57 4.94 -5.72 -3.80
C GLY A 57 3.71 -5.93 -2.90
N ALA A 58 2.79 -4.96 -2.86
CA ALA A 58 1.54 -5.06 -2.11
C ALA A 58 0.61 -6.12 -2.72
N ARG A 59 0.47 -6.14 -4.05
CA ARG A 59 -0.31 -7.16 -4.76
C ARG A 59 0.22 -8.57 -4.48
N GLN A 60 1.51 -8.80 -4.66
CA GLN A 60 2.15 -10.10 -4.38
C GLN A 60 1.97 -10.53 -2.91
N TYR A 61 2.11 -9.59 -1.97
CA TYR A 61 1.88 -9.85 -0.55
C TYR A 61 0.43 -10.27 -0.26
N LEU A 62 -0.55 -9.54 -0.80
CA LEU A 62 -1.97 -9.79 -0.56
C LEU A 62 -2.48 -11.08 -1.21
N GLU A 63 -1.90 -11.46 -2.35
CA GLU A 63 -2.14 -12.73 -3.05
C GLU A 63 -1.48 -13.93 -2.34
N GLY A 64 -0.33 -13.71 -1.70
CA GLY A 64 0.44 -14.78 -1.04
C GLY A 64 0.04 -15.08 0.41
N GLU A 65 -0.65 -14.17 1.10
CA GLU A 65 -1.10 -14.41 2.47
C GLU A 65 -2.39 -15.26 2.50
N ASN A 66 -2.32 -16.41 3.17
CA ASN A 66 -3.47 -17.24 3.50
C ASN A 66 -4.26 -16.64 4.68
N ASP A 67 -5.54 -17.01 4.84
CA ASP A 67 -6.54 -16.49 5.82
C ASP A 67 -6.20 -16.59 7.33
N ARG A 68 -4.92 -16.64 7.71
CA ARG A 68 -4.45 -16.81 9.09
C ARG A 68 -4.62 -15.57 9.97
N ASP A 69 -4.74 -14.38 9.38
CA ASP A 69 -4.88 -13.10 10.09
C ASP A 69 -5.91 -12.19 9.37
N LEU A 70 -7.11 -12.74 9.15
CA LEU A 70 -8.16 -12.11 8.34
C LEU A 70 -8.45 -10.63 8.65
N PRO A 71 -8.55 -10.17 9.92
CA PRO A 71 -8.95 -8.78 10.17
C PRO A 71 -7.93 -7.75 9.67
N ILE A 72 -6.65 -7.93 10.02
CA ILE A 72 -5.59 -6.99 9.59
C ILE A 72 -5.37 -7.10 8.08
N LEU A 73 -5.46 -8.30 7.52
CA LEU A 73 -5.30 -8.50 6.08
C LEU A 73 -6.46 -7.86 5.30
N GLN A 74 -7.69 -7.93 5.81
CA GLN A 74 -8.85 -7.24 5.24
C GLN A 74 -8.68 -5.72 5.29
N GLU A 75 -8.13 -5.18 6.37
CA GLU A 75 -7.87 -3.74 6.49
C GLU A 75 -6.80 -3.28 5.48
N ILE A 76 -5.72 -4.05 5.31
CA ILE A 76 -4.73 -3.78 4.25
C ILE A 76 -5.38 -3.87 2.87
N ARG A 77 -6.22 -4.88 2.61
CA ARG A 77 -6.93 -5.05 1.32
C ARG A 77 -7.87 -3.88 1.05
N LEU A 78 -8.60 -3.42 2.05
CA LEU A 78 -9.52 -2.29 1.96
C LEU A 78 -8.75 -1.05 1.49
N HIS A 79 -7.76 -0.62 2.27
CA HIS A 79 -6.99 0.58 1.96
C HIS A 79 -6.20 0.46 0.66
N PHE A 80 -5.61 -0.70 0.38
CA PHE A 80 -4.92 -0.92 -0.90
C PHE A 80 -5.88 -0.83 -2.08
N SER A 81 -7.07 -1.42 -1.98
CA SER A 81 -8.08 -1.32 -3.04
C SER A 81 -8.55 0.11 -3.26
N GLY A 82 -8.76 0.88 -2.19
CA GLY A 82 -9.11 2.29 -2.27
C GLY A 82 -7.97 3.12 -2.86
N PHE A 83 -6.72 2.83 -2.52
CA PHE A 83 -5.56 3.44 -3.16
C PHE A 83 -5.58 3.22 -4.68
N ILE A 84 -5.68 1.97 -5.14
CA ILE A 84 -5.71 1.66 -6.58
C ILE A 84 -6.93 2.27 -7.29
N GLN A 85 -8.08 2.35 -6.61
CA GLN A 85 -9.29 2.93 -7.18
C GLN A 85 -9.16 4.45 -7.43
N HIS A 86 -8.46 5.17 -6.55
CA HIS A 86 -8.39 6.63 -6.61
C HIS A 86 -7.15 7.19 -7.29
N LEU A 87 -6.11 6.35 -7.48
CA LEU A 87 -4.86 6.67 -8.18
C LEU A 87 -5.12 7.05 -9.64
#